data_AF-A0A951HZW5-F1
#
_entry.id   AF-A0A951HZW5-F1
#
_cell.length_a   1.000
_cell.length_b   1.000
_cell.length_c   1.000
_cell.angle_alpha   90.00
_cell.angle_beta   90.00
_cell.angle_gamma   90.00
#
_symmetry.space_group_name_H-M   'P 1'
#
loop_
_entity.id
_entity.type
_entity.pdbx_description
1 polymer ?
#
loop_
_entity_poly.entity_id
_entity_poly.type
_entity_poly.pdbx_seq_one_letter_code
_entity_poly.pdbx_strand_id
1 'polypeptide(L)'
;MYDELALEAANAATLRLVSGSWASYLQRALSILKTAGQTCKTDQTEALIKRFKRTRPDTYFHSVRVCRFSRAIGRAIGFDAARLKQLSYTALLHDVGKILVPEAVLNRPRKPTRTELFILHKHPTFGAL
;
A
#
# COMPACT_ATOMS: atom_id res chain seq x y z
N MET A 1 21.47 19.22 2.46
CA MET A 1 21.60 19.56 1.03
C MET A 1 21.85 18.26 0.28
N TYR A 2 20.83 17.39 0.26
CA TYR A 2 20.84 16.19 -0.57
C TYR A 2 20.13 16.57 -1.87
N ASP A 3 20.87 16.36 -2.94
CA ASP A 3 20.74 16.94 -4.27
C ASP A 3 19.37 16.66 -4.92
N GLU A 4 18.60 17.72 -5.22
CA GLU A 4 17.35 17.63 -5.98
C GLU A 4 17.57 17.01 -7.38
N LEU A 5 18.79 17.08 -7.93
CA LEU A 5 19.17 16.48 -9.21
C LEU A 5 19.18 14.95 -9.19
N ALA A 6 19.47 14.31 -8.05
CA ALA A 6 19.46 12.85 -7.94
C ALA A 6 18.03 12.27 -7.99
N LEU A 7 17.04 13.05 -7.56
CA LEU A 7 15.62 12.68 -7.64
C LEU A 7 15.07 12.83 -9.07
N GLU A 8 15.51 13.86 -9.81
CA GLU A 8 15.08 14.10 -11.19
C GLU A 8 15.65 13.07 -12.19
N ALA A 9 16.92 12.70 -12.04
CA ALA A 9 17.54 11.67 -12.89
C ALA A 9 16.94 10.27 -12.62
N ALA A 10 16.61 9.96 -11.36
CA ALA A 10 15.90 8.74 -11.00
C ALA A 10 14.47 8.71 -11.58
N ASN A 11 13.79 9.86 -11.69
CA ASN A 11 12.41 9.93 -12.19
C ASN A 11 12.27 9.52 -13.66
N ALA A 12 13.16 9.95 -14.55
CA ALA A 12 13.03 9.65 -15.99
C ALA A 12 13.27 8.16 -16.32
N ALA A 13 14.26 7.54 -15.69
CA ALA A 13 14.56 6.11 -15.87
C ALA A 13 13.53 5.20 -15.17
N THR A 14 13.07 5.61 -13.98
CA THR A 14 12.01 4.88 -13.24
C THR A 14 10.67 4.96 -13.96
N LEU A 15 10.31 6.09 -14.55
CA LEU A 15 9.07 6.24 -15.34
C LEU A 15 9.08 5.37 -16.61
N ARG A 16 10.25 5.17 -17.25
CA ARG A 16 10.36 4.30 -18.45
C ARG A 16 10.18 2.82 -18.12
N LEU A 17 10.72 2.32 -17.01
CA LEU A 17 10.59 0.92 -16.58
C LEU A 17 9.16 0.54 -16.14
N VAL A 18 8.35 1.52 -15.75
CA VAL A 18 7.00 1.32 -15.17
C VAL A 18 5.88 1.40 -16.22
N SER A 19 6.20 1.77 -17.46
CA SER A 19 5.26 2.12 -18.54
C SER A 19 4.40 0.97 -19.10
N GLY A 20 4.74 -0.30 -18.86
CA GLY A 20 4.01 -1.44 -19.48
C GLY A 20 2.93 -2.11 -18.61
N SER A 21 3.07 -2.12 -17.28
CA SER A 21 2.29 -3.02 -16.41
C SER A 21 1.57 -2.31 -15.26
N TRP A 22 2.11 -1.20 -14.75
CA TRP A 22 1.57 -0.53 -13.57
C TRP A 22 0.52 0.53 -13.89
N ALA A 23 0.48 1.05 -15.12
CA ALA A 23 -0.53 2.04 -15.53
C ALA A 23 -1.94 1.49 -15.36
N SER A 24 -2.17 0.24 -15.75
CA SER A 24 -3.44 -0.48 -15.58
C SER A 24 -3.78 -0.71 -14.10
N TYR A 25 -2.76 -1.02 -13.29
CA TYR A 25 -2.92 -1.24 -11.86
C TYR A 25 -3.23 0.07 -11.12
N LEU A 26 -2.55 1.16 -11.47
CA LEU A 26 -2.79 2.50 -10.96
C LEU A 26 -4.15 3.03 -11.41
N GLN A 27 -4.55 2.84 -12.67
CA GLN A 27 -5.89 3.22 -13.13
C GLN A 27 -6.99 2.46 -12.38
N ARG A 28 -6.78 1.17 -12.12
CA ARG A 28 -7.71 0.32 -11.36
C ARG A 28 -7.74 0.67 -9.87
N ALA A 29 -6.58 1.00 -9.30
CA ALA A 29 -6.49 1.56 -7.95
C ALA A 29 -7.20 2.92 -7.87
N LEU A 30 -7.07 3.76 -8.89
CA LEU A 30 -7.75 5.06 -8.96
C LEU A 30 -9.27 4.94 -9.11
N SER A 31 -9.78 3.95 -9.85
CA SER A 31 -11.21 3.69 -9.90
C SER A 31 -11.75 3.24 -8.54
N ILE A 32 -11.01 2.39 -7.81
CA ILE A 32 -11.37 1.95 -6.45
C ILE A 32 -11.35 3.14 -5.47
N LEU A 33 -10.37 4.04 -5.62
CA LEU A 33 -10.27 5.26 -4.81
C LEU A 33 -11.44 6.22 -5.08
N LYS A 34 -11.88 6.39 -6.33
CA LYS A 34 -13.07 7.22 -6.63
C LYS A 34 -14.34 6.69 -5.95
N THR A 35 -14.47 5.38 -5.79
CA THR A 35 -15.62 4.75 -5.11
C THR A 35 -15.50 4.73 -3.58
N ALA A 36 -14.29 4.70 -3.02
CA ALA A 36 -14.05 4.59 -1.58
C ALA A 36 -14.13 5.93 -0.82
N GLY A 37 -14.55 7.01 -1.48
CA GLY A 37 -14.67 8.33 -0.89
C GLY A 37 -15.88 8.45 0.04
N GLN A 38 -15.80 7.86 1.24
CA GLN A 38 -16.50 8.28 2.47
C GLN A 38 -16.19 7.30 3.60
N THR A 39 -15.50 7.75 4.66
CA THR A 39 -16.05 7.81 6.03
C THR A 39 -15.03 8.22 7.09
N CYS A 40 -15.55 8.97 8.06
CA CYS A 40 -14.97 9.41 9.31
C CYS A 40 -15.04 8.29 10.36
N LYS A 41 -13.90 7.81 10.90
CA LYS A 41 -13.72 7.15 12.21
C LYS A 41 -12.23 7.17 12.63
N THR A 42 -11.75 8.29 13.15
CA THR A 42 -10.31 8.52 13.42
C THR A 42 -9.75 7.58 14.50
N ASP A 43 -10.48 7.36 15.59
CA ASP A 43 -10.02 6.54 16.74
C ASP A 43 -9.85 5.04 16.40
N GLN A 44 -10.79 4.47 15.64
CA GLN A 44 -10.72 3.06 15.26
C GLN A 44 -9.58 2.79 14.27
N THR A 45 -9.31 3.76 13.39
CA THR A 45 -8.21 3.69 12.42
C THR A 45 -6.85 3.73 13.12
N GLU A 46 -6.68 4.59 14.11
CA GLU A 46 -5.42 4.69 14.86
C GLU A 46 -5.14 3.43 15.68
N ALA A 47 -6.15 2.88 16.37
CA ALA A 47 -6.03 1.62 17.09
C ALA A 47 -5.63 0.46 16.15
N LEU A 48 -6.20 0.42 14.95
CA LEU A 48 -5.86 -0.58 13.93
C LEU A 48 -4.42 -0.42 13.45
N ILE A 49 -3.97 0.81 13.15
CA ILE A 49 -2.59 1.08 12.75
C ILE A 49 -1.60 0.67 13.85
N LYS A 50 -1.91 0.98 15.12
CA LYS A 50 -1.09 0.58 16.27
C LYS A 50 -1.01 -0.94 16.39
N ARG A 51 -2.14 -1.63 16.20
CA ARG A 51 -2.17 -3.10 16.18
C ARG A 51 -1.35 -3.64 15.01
N PHE A 52 -1.50 -3.08 13.81
CA PHE A 52 -0.77 -3.49 12.62
C PHE A 52 0.74 -3.40 12.82
N LYS A 53 1.22 -2.25 13.32
CA LYS A 53 2.63 -2.04 13.66
C LYS A 53 3.14 -3.06 14.68
N ARG A 54 2.34 -3.39 15.69
CA ARG A 54 2.72 -4.33 16.76
C ARG A 54 2.75 -5.78 16.30
N THR A 55 1.75 -6.22 15.53
CA THR A 55 1.60 -7.64 15.14
C THR A 55 2.30 -7.98 13.83
N ARG A 56 2.54 -6.99 12.97
CA ARG A 56 3.11 -7.15 11.63
C ARG A 56 4.14 -6.04 11.35
N PRO A 57 5.21 -5.89 12.16
CA PRO A 57 6.14 -4.76 12.05
C PRO A 57 6.79 -4.64 10.68
N ASP A 58 7.28 -5.74 10.09
CA ASP A 58 7.94 -5.72 8.78
C ASP A 58 6.98 -5.30 7.66
N THR A 59 5.78 -5.87 7.66
CA THR A 59 4.71 -5.49 6.72
C THR A 59 4.28 -4.04 6.91
N TYR A 60 4.20 -3.57 8.16
CA TYR A 60 3.88 -2.17 8.46
C TYR A 60 4.93 -1.22 7.90
N PHE A 61 6.23 -1.48 8.14
CA PHE A 61 7.30 -0.64 7.61
C PHE A 61 7.39 -0.71 6.09
N HIS A 62 7.07 -1.87 5.49
CA HIS A 62 6.87 -1.97 4.05
C HIS A 62 5.74 -1.05 3.57
N SER A 63 4.55 -1.10 4.17
CA SER A 63 3.42 -0.23 3.82
C SER A 63 3.73 1.25 4.01
N VAL A 64 4.53 1.63 5.02
CA VAL A 64 5.01 3.02 5.18
C VAL A 64 5.89 3.43 4.00
N ARG A 65 6.81 2.57 3.51
CA ARG A 65 7.62 2.88 2.32
C ARG A 65 6.74 3.00 1.07
N VAL A 66 5.81 2.07 0.86
CA VAL A 66 4.85 2.12 -0.26
C VAL A 66 4.03 3.41 -0.21
N CYS A 67 3.53 3.80 0.95
CA CYS A 67 2.81 5.06 1.15
C CYS A 67 3.63 6.28 0.70
N ARG A 68 4.92 6.35 1.08
CA ARG A 68 5.81 7.45 0.68
C ARG A 68 6.00 7.50 -0.83
N PHE A 69 6.26 6.35 -1.47
CA PHE A 69 6.41 6.27 -2.93
C PHE A 69 5.11 6.61 -3.66
N SER A 70 3.98 6.04 -3.24
CA SER A 70 2.67 6.32 -3.83
C SER A 70 2.33 7.81 -3.75
N ARG A 71 2.58 8.46 -2.61
CA ARG A 71 2.34 9.91 -2.46
C ARG A 71 3.27 10.74 -3.36
N ALA A 72 4.54 10.35 -3.51
CA ALA A 72 5.48 11.03 -4.41
C ALA A 72 5.04 10.90 -5.88
N ILE A 73 4.66 9.69 -6.31
CA ILE A 73 4.12 9.42 -7.66
C ILE A 73 2.84 10.24 -7.88
N GLY A 74 1.90 10.18 -6.93
CA GLY A 74 0.65 10.94 -6.97
C GLY A 74 0.87 12.43 -7.15
N ARG A 75 1.88 13.00 -6.47
CA ARG A 75 2.23 14.42 -6.59
C ARG A 75 2.79 14.73 -7.98
N ALA A 76 3.68 13.88 -8.48
CA ALA A 76 4.28 14.04 -9.82
C ALA A 76 3.24 13.99 -10.95
N ILE A 77 2.15 13.24 -10.78
CA ILE A 77 1.05 13.16 -11.75
C ILE A 77 -0.09 14.15 -11.49
N GLY A 78 0.11 15.13 -10.60
CA GLY A 78 -0.83 16.24 -10.39
C GLY A 78 -2.04 15.93 -9.51
N PHE A 79 -1.95 14.99 -8.56
CA PHE A 79 -3.03 14.79 -7.60
C PHE A 79 -3.15 15.95 -6.62
N ASP A 80 -4.40 16.36 -6.37
CA ASP A 80 -4.74 17.32 -5.33
C ASP A 80 -4.49 16.76 -3.91
N ALA A 81 -4.57 17.64 -2.92
CA ALA A 81 -4.32 17.29 -1.52
C ALA A 81 -5.26 16.19 -0.99
N ALA A 82 -6.52 16.16 -1.45
CA ALA A 82 -7.50 15.18 -1.02
C ALA A 82 -7.17 13.78 -1.56
N ARG A 83 -6.85 13.68 -2.86
CA ARG A 83 -6.40 12.44 -3.52
C ARG A 83 -5.08 11.95 -2.94
N LEU A 84 -4.14 12.84 -2.64
CA LEU A 84 -2.88 12.47 -2.00
C LEU A 84 -3.10 11.94 -0.58
N LYS A 85 -4.00 12.54 0.20
CA LYS A 85 -4.36 12.05 1.53
C LYS A 85 -4.97 10.66 1.42
N GLN A 86 -5.93 10.47 0.53
CA GLN A 86 -6.59 9.19 0.32
C GLN A 86 -5.59 8.10 -0.13
N LEU A 87 -4.77 8.39 -1.12
CA LEU A 87 -3.72 7.49 -1.61
C LEU A 87 -2.75 7.08 -0.51
N SER A 88 -2.41 8.01 0.39
CA SER A 88 -1.53 7.73 1.53
C SER A 88 -2.15 6.72 2.49
N TYR A 89 -3.43 6.90 2.86
CA TYR A 89 -4.14 5.97 3.73
C TYR A 89 -4.33 4.60 3.07
N THR A 90 -4.75 4.56 1.80
CA THR A 90 -4.92 3.29 1.07
C THR A 90 -3.61 2.54 0.96
N ALA A 91 -2.51 3.20 0.63
CA ALA A 91 -1.19 2.56 0.56
C ALA A 91 -0.71 2.06 1.94
N LEU A 92 -0.97 2.81 3.01
CA LEU A 92 -0.61 2.39 4.37
C LEU A 92 -1.39 1.14 4.82
N LEU A 93 -2.67 1.06 4.45
CA LEU A 93 -3.59 0.04 4.94
C LEU A 93 -3.82 -1.11 3.95
N HIS A 94 -3.27 -1.08 2.74
CA HIS A 94 -3.55 -2.08 1.68
C HIS A 94 -3.34 -3.53 2.14
N ASP A 95 -2.39 -3.74 3.03
CA ASP A 95 -1.96 -5.04 3.57
C ASP A 95 -2.43 -5.29 5.01
N VAL A 96 -3.28 -4.43 5.58
CA VAL A 96 -3.67 -4.49 7.01
C VAL A 96 -4.37 -5.81 7.37
N GLY A 97 -5.07 -6.43 6.43
CA GLY A 97 -5.72 -7.73 6.63
C GLY A 97 -4.75 -8.89 6.88
N LYS A 98 -3.43 -8.70 6.66
CA LYS A 98 -2.40 -9.67 7.08
C LYS A 98 -2.35 -9.86 8.60
N ILE A 99 -2.96 -8.98 9.40
CA ILE A 99 -3.16 -9.20 10.84
C ILE A 99 -3.94 -10.51 11.11
N LEU A 100 -4.84 -10.90 10.20
CA LEU A 100 -5.66 -12.11 10.34
C LEU A 100 -5.05 -13.34 9.65
N VAL A 101 -3.93 -13.20 8.92
CA VAL A 101 -3.21 -14.33 8.35
C VAL A 101 -2.32 -14.95 9.44
N PRO A 102 -2.33 -16.28 9.62
CA PRO A 102 -1.49 -16.94 10.64
C PRO A 102 0.02 -16.75 10.39
N GLU A 103 0.81 -16.62 11.45
CA GLU A 103 2.29 -16.50 11.38
C GLU A 103 2.92 -17.67 10.61
N ALA A 104 2.40 -18.87 10.88
CA ALA A 104 2.85 -20.10 10.28
C ALA A 104 2.58 -20.19 8.77
N VAL A 105 1.82 -19.25 8.20
CA VAL A 105 1.57 -19.12 6.77
C VAL A 105 2.45 -18.01 6.17
N LEU A 106 2.65 -16.90 6.88
CA LEU A 106 3.42 -15.73 6.41
C LEU A 106 4.93 -15.95 6.39
N ASN A 107 5.51 -16.53 7.45
CA ASN A 107 6.97 -16.53 7.66
C ASN A 107 7.64 -17.88 7.36
N ARG A 108 7.03 -18.71 6.52
CA ARG A 108 7.64 -20.00 6.15
C ARG A 108 8.84 -19.77 5.23
N PRO A 109 10.02 -20.38 5.50
CA PRO A 109 11.18 -20.28 4.61
C PRO A 109 11.03 -21.14 3.33
N ARG A 110 9.84 -21.66 3.06
CA ARG A 110 9.50 -22.46 1.87
C ARG A 110 8.38 -21.80 1.10
N LYS A 111 8.21 -22.19 -0.16
CA LYS A 111 7.05 -21.80 -0.95
C LYS A 111 5.76 -22.22 -0.23
N PRO A 112 4.73 -21.36 -0.18
CA PRO A 112 3.46 -21.74 0.42
C PRO A 112 2.76 -22.82 -0.42
N THR A 113 2.05 -23.71 0.26
CA THR A 113 1.16 -24.69 -0.36
C THR A 113 -0.04 -23.98 -1.00
N ARG A 114 -0.83 -24.71 -1.81
CA ARG A 114 -2.06 -24.17 -2.40
C ARG A 114 -3.03 -23.63 -1.35
N THR A 115 -3.18 -24.33 -0.22
CA THR A 115 -4.04 -23.90 0.89
C THR A 115 -3.52 -22.64 1.58
N GLU A 116 -2.21 -22.58 1.81
CA GLU A 116 -1.56 -21.40 2.39
C GLU A 116 -1.66 -20.18 1.45
N LEU A 117 -1.49 -20.37 0.15
CA LEU A 117 -1.72 -19.33 -0.86
C LEU A 117 -3.17 -18.84 -0.86
N PHE A 118 -4.14 -19.76 -0.75
CA PHE A 118 -5.55 -19.40 -0.65
C PHE A 118 -5.81 -18.48 0.54
N ILE A 119 -5.26 -18.80 1.71
CA ILE A 119 -5.38 -17.97 2.93
C ILE A 119 -4.68 -16.62 2.72
N LEU A 120 -3.47 -16.61 2.15
CA LEU A 120 -2.73 -15.38 1.85
C LEU A 120 -3.53 -14.45 0.94
N HIS A 121 -4.17 -14.97 -0.11
CA HIS A 121 -4.97 -14.17 -1.04
C HIS A 121 -6.25 -13.58 -0.43
N LYS A 122 -6.64 -13.99 0.78
CA LYS A 122 -7.78 -13.41 1.48
C LYS A 122 -7.45 -12.14 2.26
N HIS A 123 -6.17 -11.78 2.41
CA HIS A 123 -5.79 -10.56 3.15
C HIS A 123 -6.47 -9.26 2.67
N PRO A 124 -6.78 -9.03 1.37
CA PRO A 124 -7.51 -7.84 0.98
C PRO A 124 -8.95 -7.85 1.50
N THR A 125 -9.61 -9.02 1.46
CA THR A 125 -10.96 -9.21 2.02
C THR A 125 -10.96 -9.03 3.54
N PHE A 126 -9.93 -9.52 4.22
CA PHE A 126 -9.77 -9.35 5.67
C PHE A 126 -9.59 -7.89 6.09
N GLY A 127 -9.01 -7.05 5.23
CA GLY A 127 -8.79 -5.63 5.50
C GLY A 127 -9.92 -4.70 5.02
N ALA A 128 -10.95 -5.24 4.35
CA ALA A 128 -12.09 -4.48 3.84
C ALA A 128 -13.28 -4.37 4.83
N LEU A 129 -13.15 -4.99 6.01
CA LEU A 129 -14.11 -4.98 7.11
C LEU A 129 -13.99 -3.72 7.97
#